data_AF-A0A023G481-F1
#
_entry.id   AF-A0A023G481-F1
#
_cell.length_a   1.000
_cell.length_b   1.000
_cell.length_c   1.000
_cell.angle_alpha   90.00
_cell.angle_beta   90.00
_cell.angle_gamma   90.00
#
_symmetry.space_group_name_H-M   'P 1'
#
loop_
_entity.id
_entity.type
_entity.pdbx_description
1 polymer ?
#
loop_
_entity_poly.entity_id
_entity_poly.type
_entity_poly.pdbx_seq_one_letter_code
_entity_poly.pdbx_strand_id
1 'polypeptide(L)'
;MYSLKPLRAILAISVIVAILHITGCHGRTRYGEGEPCDDGTDCLQGFCCVRMTKWEGNKCRERNKTIGKGCSETHFPLNTDYDAYLGGCPCSGGLQCKMKGRKPGTCQRKP
;
A
#
# COMPACT_ATOMS: atom_id res chain seq x y z
N MET A 1 25.76 -30.90 44.48
CA MET A 1 25.55 -29.44 44.66
C MET A 1 25.17 -28.87 43.29
N TYR A 2 23.88 -28.71 43.00
CA TYR A 2 23.42 -28.22 41.70
C TYR A 2 23.57 -26.69 41.63
N SER A 3 24.40 -26.24 40.70
CA SER A 3 24.70 -24.83 40.45
C SER A 3 23.47 -24.11 39.90
N LEU A 4 22.81 -23.29 40.75
CA LEU A 4 21.71 -22.40 40.39
C LEU A 4 22.19 -21.20 39.55
N LYS A 5 22.73 -21.42 38.34
CA LYS A 5 23.22 -20.32 37.49
C LYS A 5 23.00 -20.40 35.95
N PRO A 6 21.99 -21.07 35.36
CA PRO A 6 21.66 -20.80 33.96
C PRO A 6 20.31 -20.11 33.73
N LEU A 7 19.37 -20.17 34.68
CA LEU A 7 17.99 -19.69 34.46
C LEU A 7 17.87 -18.16 34.31
N ARG A 8 18.67 -17.38 35.04
CA ARG A 8 18.63 -15.91 34.96
C ARG A 8 19.18 -15.37 33.65
N ALA A 9 20.15 -16.05 33.04
CA ALA A 9 20.73 -15.64 31.76
C ALA A 9 19.77 -15.91 30.59
N ILE A 10 19.07 -17.05 30.61
CA ILE A 10 18.10 -17.43 29.57
C ILE A 10 16.90 -16.46 29.56
N LEU A 11 16.35 -16.14 30.73
CA LEU A 11 15.25 -15.19 30.87
C LEU A 11 15.59 -13.80 30.31
N ALA A 12 16.81 -13.31 30.58
CA ALA A 12 17.27 -12.00 30.08
C ALA A 12 17.34 -11.96 28.54
N ILE A 13 17.80 -13.04 27.90
CA ILE A 13 17.91 -13.12 26.43
C ILE A 13 16.52 -13.12 25.78
N SER A 14 15.56 -13.88 26.32
CA SER A 14 14.18 -13.91 25.81
C SER A 14 13.47 -12.56 25.92
N VAL A 15 13.74 -11.78 26.96
CA VAL A 15 13.19 -10.42 27.13
C VAL A 15 13.78 -9.45 26.09
N ILE A 16 15.09 -9.54 25.80
CA ILE A 16 15.74 -8.69 24.79
C ILE A 16 15.21 -8.98 23.38
N VAL A 17 15.02 -10.26 23.03
CA VAL A 17 14.43 -10.66 21.74
C VAL A 17 13.00 -10.15 21.63
N ALA A 18 12.17 -10.29 22.68
CA ALA A 18 10.80 -9.76 22.66
C ALA A 18 10.77 -8.23 22.48
N ILE A 19 11.65 -7.47 23.14
CA ILE A 19 11.72 -6.00 23.02
C ILE A 19 12.16 -5.57 21.61
N LEU A 20 13.14 -6.27 20.99
CA LEU A 20 13.61 -5.98 19.63
C LEU A 20 12.53 -6.22 18.54
N HIS A 21 11.55 -7.09 18.79
CA HIS A 21 10.46 -7.34 17.83
C HIS A 21 9.27 -6.37 17.99
N ILE A 22 9.20 -5.61 19.09
CA ILE A 22 8.07 -4.71 19.37
C ILE A 22 8.28 -3.31 18.75
N THR A 23 9.52 -2.91 18.46
CA THR A 23 9.83 -1.54 17.99
C THR A 23 9.60 -1.28 16.50
N GLY A 24 8.98 -2.22 15.77
CA GLY A 24 8.73 -2.07 14.32
C GLY A 24 7.34 -1.56 13.93
N CYS A 25 6.41 -1.41 14.86
CA CYS A 25 5.04 -0.95 14.55
C CYS A 25 4.93 0.57 14.72
N HIS A 26 5.74 1.35 14.01
CA HIS A 26 5.35 2.74 13.73
C HIS A 26 4.11 2.66 12.83
N GLY A 27 2.94 2.93 13.39
CA GLY A 27 1.72 3.10 12.60
C GLY A 27 1.98 4.24 11.61
N ARG A 28 2.25 3.90 10.34
CA ARG A 28 2.37 4.90 9.29
C ARG A 28 1.07 5.70 9.25
N THR A 29 1.17 7.01 9.42
CA THR A 29 0.05 7.92 9.20
C THR A 29 -0.43 7.72 7.77
N ARG A 30 -1.72 7.38 7.60
CA ARG A 30 -2.33 7.22 6.29
C ARG A 30 -3.12 8.45 5.90
N TYR A 31 -3.08 8.81 4.62
CA TYR A 31 -3.60 10.06 4.10
C TYR A 31 -4.85 9.89 3.23
N GLY A 32 -5.68 10.94 3.22
CA GLY A 32 -6.95 11.01 2.48
C GLY A 32 -6.80 11.56 1.07
N GLU A 33 -7.91 11.88 0.41
CA GLU A 33 -7.89 12.37 -0.96
C GLU A 33 -7.04 13.63 -1.15
N GLY A 34 -6.19 13.65 -2.18
CA GLY A 34 -5.44 14.84 -2.60
C GLY A 34 -4.15 15.08 -1.80
N GLU A 35 -3.97 14.37 -0.71
CA GLU A 35 -2.74 14.35 0.08
C GLU A 35 -1.59 13.65 -0.68
N PRO A 36 -0.33 14.05 -0.42
CA PRO A 36 0.83 13.44 -1.04
C PRO A 36 0.99 11.98 -0.59
N CYS A 37 1.55 11.16 -1.48
CA CYS A 37 1.91 9.77 -1.21
C CYS A 37 3.13 9.38 -2.02
N ASP A 38 3.95 8.46 -1.50
CA ASP A 38 5.00 7.83 -2.30
C ASP A 38 4.43 6.54 -2.92
N ASP A 39 3.73 5.75 -2.11
CA ASP A 39 3.10 4.50 -2.54
C ASP A 39 1.66 4.32 -2.00
N GLY A 40 1.03 3.21 -2.39
CA GLY A 40 -0.36 2.92 -2.00
C GLY A 40 -0.57 2.66 -0.50
N THR A 41 0.48 2.37 0.27
CA THR A 41 0.43 2.10 1.72
C THR A 41 0.32 3.37 2.55
N ASP A 42 0.70 4.52 1.98
CA ASP A 42 0.53 5.84 2.56
C ASP A 42 -0.94 6.30 2.50
N CYS A 43 -1.78 5.71 1.67
CA CYS A 43 -3.16 6.13 1.51
C CYS A 43 -4.12 5.35 2.44
N LEU A 44 -5.23 5.99 2.82
CA LEU A 44 -6.31 5.35 3.56
C LEU A 44 -6.88 4.12 2.81
N GLN A 45 -7.52 3.23 3.56
CA GLN A 45 -8.19 2.08 2.95
C GLN A 45 -9.26 2.56 1.96
N GLY A 46 -9.29 1.95 0.77
CA GLY A 46 -10.17 2.37 -0.33
C GLY A 46 -9.55 3.41 -1.26
N PHE A 47 -8.35 3.91 -0.94
CA PHE A 47 -7.59 4.82 -1.79
C PHE A 47 -6.43 4.08 -2.48
N CYS A 48 -5.81 4.77 -3.44
CA CYS A 48 -4.53 4.38 -4.02
C CYS A 48 -3.68 5.64 -4.30
N CYS A 49 -2.37 5.47 -4.42
CA CYS A 49 -1.48 6.55 -4.82
C CYS A 49 -1.49 6.70 -6.35
N VAL A 50 -1.78 7.88 -6.88
CA VAL A 50 -1.87 8.16 -8.31
C VAL A 50 -0.87 9.22 -8.71
N ARG A 51 -0.12 8.97 -9.78
CA ARG A 51 0.75 9.97 -10.37
C ARG A 51 -0.10 10.98 -11.13
N MET A 52 -0.06 12.22 -10.68
CA MET A 52 -0.75 13.33 -11.33
C MET A 52 0.12 13.84 -12.48
N THR A 53 0.77 14.98 -12.29
CA THR A 53 1.79 15.51 -13.20
C THR A 53 3.18 15.46 -12.54
N LYS A 54 4.24 15.70 -13.32
CA LYS A 54 5.61 15.78 -12.77
C LYS A 54 5.72 16.84 -11.66
N TRP A 55 4.95 17.92 -11.75
CA TRP A 55 5.02 19.06 -10.83
C TRP A 55 4.10 18.89 -9.62
N GLU A 56 2.92 18.31 -9.80
CA GLU A 56 1.97 18.09 -8.70
C GLU A 56 2.34 16.92 -7.80
N GLY A 57 3.21 16.03 -8.29
CA GLY A 57 3.60 14.82 -7.58
C GLY A 57 2.50 13.76 -7.57
N ASN A 58 2.68 12.78 -6.70
CA ASN A 58 1.75 11.68 -6.52
C ASN A 58 0.76 12.04 -5.40
N LYS A 59 -0.51 11.64 -5.57
CA LYS A 59 -1.58 11.95 -4.62
C LYS A 59 -2.50 10.77 -4.37
N CYS A 60 -3.03 10.67 -3.16
CA CYS A 60 -4.04 9.69 -2.82
C CYS A 60 -5.37 9.99 -3.53
N ARG A 61 -5.97 8.98 -4.15
CA ARG A 61 -7.27 9.06 -4.86
C ARG A 61 -8.16 7.88 -4.49
N GLU A 62 -9.47 8.09 -4.47
CA GLU A 62 -10.44 7.03 -4.18
C GLU A 62 -10.45 6.00 -5.33
N ARG A 63 -10.55 4.71 -4.98
CA ARG A 63 -10.73 3.63 -5.95
C ARG A 63 -12.14 3.62 -6.49
N ASN A 64 -12.29 3.58 -7.81
CA ASN A 64 -13.59 3.57 -8.46
C ASN A 64 -14.35 2.26 -8.22
N LYS A 65 -15.57 2.37 -7.69
CA LYS A 65 -16.52 1.27 -7.44
C LYS A 65 -17.69 1.23 -8.43
N THR A 66 -17.61 2.01 -9.50
CA THR A 66 -18.70 2.20 -10.46
C THR A 66 -18.32 1.66 -11.83
N ILE A 67 -19.21 0.87 -12.43
CA ILE A 67 -19.03 0.34 -13.80
C ILE A 67 -18.88 1.49 -14.80
N GLY A 68 -17.93 1.36 -15.73
CA GLY A 68 -17.66 2.33 -16.78
C GLY A 68 -16.77 3.50 -16.36
N LYS A 69 -16.47 3.68 -15.06
CA LYS A 69 -15.51 4.69 -14.62
C LYS A 69 -14.08 4.28 -14.96
N GLY A 70 -13.24 5.29 -15.22
CA GLY A 70 -11.85 5.10 -15.59
C GLY A 70 -11.04 4.40 -14.51
N CYS A 71 -10.07 3.59 -14.91
CA CYS A 71 -9.17 2.90 -14.01
C CYS A 71 -7.81 2.64 -14.68
N SER A 72 -6.82 2.26 -13.89
CA SER A 72 -5.52 1.84 -14.41
C SER A 72 -4.90 0.78 -13.50
N GLU A 73 -4.21 -0.18 -14.12
CA GLU A 73 -3.32 -1.14 -13.45
C GLU A 73 -1.85 -0.90 -13.85
N THR A 74 -1.56 0.23 -14.52
CA THR A 74 -0.19 0.59 -14.90
C THR A 74 0.44 1.48 -13.84
N HIS A 75 1.68 1.18 -13.44
CA HIS A 75 2.40 1.90 -12.38
C HIS A 75 3.57 2.71 -12.92
N PHE A 76 4.04 3.67 -12.11
CA PHE A 76 5.29 4.38 -12.33
C PHE A 76 6.16 4.32 -11.06
N PRO A 77 7.44 3.93 -11.13
CA PRO A 77 8.16 3.52 -12.32
C PRO A 77 7.62 2.20 -12.90
N LEU A 78 7.84 2.00 -14.20
CA LEU A 78 7.30 0.83 -14.89
C LEU A 78 8.00 -0.46 -14.39
N ASN A 79 7.24 -1.56 -14.34
CA ASN A 79 7.71 -2.90 -13.93
C ASN A 79 8.09 -3.04 -12.44
N THR A 80 7.50 -2.24 -11.56
CA THR A 80 7.61 -2.46 -10.11
C THR A 80 6.27 -2.92 -9.55
N ASP A 81 6.34 -3.66 -8.44
CA ASP A 81 5.13 -4.09 -7.72
C ASP A 81 4.51 -2.91 -6.93
N TYR A 82 5.28 -1.84 -6.67
CA TYR A 82 4.81 -0.64 -5.98
C TYR A 82 5.48 0.66 -6.45
N ASP A 83 4.61 1.62 -6.75
CA ASP A 83 4.67 3.08 -6.65
C ASP A 83 3.33 3.57 -7.27
N ALA A 84 3.18 4.85 -7.60
CA ALA A 84 1.90 5.45 -7.98
C ALA A 84 1.32 4.97 -9.33
N TYR A 85 0.00 4.78 -9.38
CA TYR A 85 -0.75 4.40 -10.58
C TYR A 85 -0.78 5.53 -11.61
N LEU A 86 -0.68 5.18 -12.89
CA LEU A 86 -0.75 6.10 -14.02
C LEU A 86 -2.19 6.26 -14.52
N GLY A 87 -2.73 7.47 -14.41
CA GLY A 87 -4.03 7.82 -15.00
C GLY A 87 -5.25 7.42 -14.18
N GLY A 88 -5.08 6.84 -12.99
CA GLY A 88 -6.15 6.60 -12.02
C GLY A 88 -5.96 5.34 -11.19
N CYS A 89 -6.82 5.16 -10.19
CA CYS A 89 -6.78 3.99 -9.33
C CYS A 89 -7.31 2.70 -9.99
N PRO A 90 -6.91 1.53 -9.48
CA PRO A 90 -7.58 0.28 -9.81
C PRO A 90 -9.00 0.29 -9.26
N CYS A 91 -9.84 -0.58 -9.81
CA CYS A 91 -11.24 -0.66 -9.38
C CYS A 91 -11.38 -1.30 -7.99
N SER A 92 -12.44 -0.94 -7.28
CA SER A 92 -12.83 -1.53 -6.00
C SER A 92 -14.23 -2.17 -6.10
N GLY A 93 -14.73 -2.69 -4.98
CA GLY A 93 -16.09 -3.25 -4.93
C GLY A 93 -16.29 -4.53 -5.76
N GLY A 94 -15.23 -5.31 -5.94
CA GLY A 94 -15.27 -6.56 -6.72
C GLY A 94 -15.23 -6.37 -8.24
N LEU A 95 -15.12 -5.14 -8.73
CA LEU A 95 -14.93 -4.83 -10.15
C LEU A 95 -13.49 -5.12 -10.60
N GLN A 96 -13.30 -5.34 -11.89
CA GLN A 96 -12.00 -5.48 -12.54
C GLN A 96 -11.75 -4.29 -13.47
N CYS A 97 -10.51 -3.80 -13.50
CA CYS A 97 -10.10 -2.82 -14.48
C CYS A 97 -9.84 -3.50 -15.83
N LYS A 98 -10.67 -3.21 -16.85
CA LYS A 98 -10.46 -3.73 -18.20
C LYS A 98 -9.65 -2.74 -19.02
N MET A 99 -8.34 -2.93 -19.01
CA MET A 99 -7.39 -2.10 -19.78
C MET A 99 -7.45 -2.40 -21.30
N LYS A 100 -7.10 -1.38 -22.10
CA LYS A 100 -6.92 -1.51 -23.56
C LYS A 100 -5.44 -1.28 -23.90
N GLY A 101 -4.63 -2.33 -23.78
CA GLY A 101 -3.17 -2.21 -23.87
C GLY A 101 -2.62 -1.39 -22.70
N ARG A 102 -1.69 -0.45 -22.96
CA ARG A 102 -1.09 0.44 -21.93
C ARG A 102 -1.93 1.67 -21.58
N LYS A 103 -3.14 1.79 -22.10
CA LYS A 103 -4.01 2.95 -21.85
C LYS A 103 -4.91 2.68 -20.63
N PRO A 104 -5.32 3.74 -19.89
CA PRO A 104 -6.34 3.62 -18.86
C PRO A 104 -7.58 2.87 -19.39
N GLY A 105 -8.09 1.98 -18.55
CA GLY A 105 -9.24 1.14 -18.81
C GLY A 105 -10.53 1.69 -18.20
N THR A 106 -11.54 0.83 -18.13
CA THR A 106 -12.77 1.08 -17.37
C THR A 106 -13.11 -0.06 -16.44
N CYS A 107 -13.75 0.26 -15.31
CA CYS A 107 -14.23 -0.72 -14.35
C CYS A 107 -15.39 -1.53 -14.92
N GLN A 108 -15.29 -2.86 -14.85
CA GLN A 108 -16.29 -3.81 -15.35
C GLN A 108 -16.52 -4.91 -14.32
N ARG A 109 -17.62 -5.65 -14.46
CA ARG A 109 -17.82 -6.87 -13.66
C ARG A 109 -16.76 -7.90 -14.04
N LYS A 110 -16.30 -8.66 -13.06
CA LYS A 110 -15.52 -9.87 -13.33
C LYS A 110 -16.37 -10.83 -14.18
N PRO A 111 -15.78 -11.49 -15.18
CA PRO A 111 -16.47 -12.54 -15.94
C PRO A 111 -16.89 -13.70 -15.05
#